data_AF-A0A3B3Z7L1-F1
#
_entry.id   AF-A0A3B3Z7L1-F1
#
_cell.length_a   1.000
_cell.length_b   1.000
_cell.length_c   1.000
_cell.angle_alpha   90.00
_cell.angle_beta   90.00
_cell.angle_gamma   90.00
#
_symmetry.space_group_name_H-M   'P 1'
#
loop_
_entity.id
_entity.type
_entity.pdbx_description
1 polymer ?
#
loop_
_entity_poly.entity_id
_entity_poly.type
_entity_poly.pdbx_seq_one_letter_code
_entity_poly.pdbx_strand_id
1 'polypeptide(L)'
;MSFIPLRHIFGHTTAAEYPGGSCPTVHLIWTDIPVTLTLNAGQSQARWGFILVVAESLQSAESNYDKGLSLMAGGSLRSSHEQAWKELWLQSKIDVVGSEILCKALIGCMFYLLSAFPSIHDTTRSFGGVSPGGLSNGGDGQDYWGHVFWDQDIWMYPGIALFYPTLARSVLEYRVRTIDGARDNAQRQGYKGIKFPWESAVSGREVCPEDIYGQQEIHINGDVTLAFQHYLYLTEDISMFTEGQGSQVVWGIADYWISRVTWSPQDHKYHILGVMPPDEYYYNVNNSVYTNIVRAALHIFIHITFCDILQGMFAIGWLELGEAERAQHLLVKCFNNIQGPFQVWSESSDGSGAVNFLTGMGGFLQAVLFGYTGFRLVFRTCLCIRGVNYLGNQLDWMLRKEEISIILRGSQCSEDKATKSYDLQVILKGSGSKIPLLPGVT
;
A
#
# COMPACT_ATOMS: atom_id res chain seq x y z
N MET A 1 -25.63 -13.52 -33.38
CA MET A 1 -25.25 -12.65 -32.25
C MET A 1 -26.06 -11.38 -32.39
N SER A 2 -27.07 -11.18 -31.55
CA SER A 2 -27.81 -9.93 -31.48
C SER A 2 -26.87 -8.84 -30.98
N PHE A 3 -26.60 -7.83 -31.81
CA PHE A 3 -25.88 -6.62 -31.42
C PHE A 3 -26.59 -5.99 -30.22
N ILE A 4 -25.97 -6.06 -29.03
CA ILE A 4 -26.40 -5.23 -27.90
C ILE A 4 -25.99 -3.80 -28.26
N PRO A 5 -26.93 -2.83 -28.29
CA PRO A 5 -26.60 -1.46 -28.65
C PRO A 5 -25.53 -0.92 -27.69
N LEU A 6 -24.41 -0.48 -28.26
CA LEU A 6 -23.33 0.18 -27.52
C LEU A 6 -23.82 1.57 -27.12
N ARG A 7 -23.95 1.85 -25.82
CA ARG A 7 -24.05 3.23 -25.36
C ARG A 7 -22.66 3.76 -25.07
N HIS A 8 -22.37 4.94 -25.58
CA HIS A 8 -21.07 5.58 -25.45
C HIS A 8 -21.25 7.08 -25.23
N ILE A 9 -20.60 7.61 -24.20
CA ILE A 9 -20.39 9.04 -23.99
C ILE A 9 -18.87 9.26 -23.91
N PHE A 10 -18.39 10.35 -24.50
CA PHE A 10 -17.01 10.78 -24.34
C PHE A 10 -16.94 12.28 -24.08
N GLY A 11 -15.89 12.70 -23.39
CA GLY A 11 -15.64 14.09 -23.06
C GLY A 11 -14.24 14.26 -22.46
N HIS A 12 -14.01 15.41 -21.85
CA HIS A 12 -12.80 15.67 -21.06
C HIS A 12 -13.21 16.00 -19.62
N THR A 13 -12.28 15.87 -18.68
CA THR A 13 -12.50 16.40 -17.33
C THR A 13 -12.81 17.90 -17.37
N THR A 14 -13.64 18.36 -16.44
CA THR A 14 -14.10 19.75 -16.38
C THR A 14 -13.01 20.71 -15.89
N ALA A 15 -12.03 20.20 -15.14
CA ALA A 15 -10.89 20.94 -14.65
C ALA A 15 -9.59 20.13 -14.82
N ALA A 16 -8.48 20.85 -14.94
CA ALA A 16 -7.14 20.29 -14.82
C ALA A 16 -6.71 20.32 -13.35
N GLU A 17 -5.79 19.41 -12.98
CA GLU A 17 -5.26 19.30 -11.61
C GLU A 17 -4.58 20.60 -11.13
N TYR A 18 -3.98 21.35 -12.05
CA TYR A 18 -3.38 22.65 -11.77
C TYR A 18 -3.63 23.62 -12.94
N PRO A 19 -3.53 24.95 -12.72
CA PRO A 19 -3.72 25.93 -13.78
C PRO A 19 -2.81 25.68 -14.99
N GLY A 20 -3.41 25.46 -16.16
CA GLY A 20 -2.71 25.16 -17.41
C GLY A 20 -2.30 23.68 -17.59
N GLY A 21 -2.71 22.78 -16.70
CA GLY A 21 -2.56 21.33 -16.87
C GLY A 21 -3.49 20.74 -17.94
N SER A 22 -3.32 19.46 -18.24
CA SER A 22 -4.19 18.75 -19.18
C SER A 22 -5.50 18.33 -18.53
N CYS A 23 -6.60 18.43 -19.26
CA CYS A 23 -7.86 17.77 -18.93
C CYS A 23 -7.94 16.44 -19.69
N PRO A 24 -7.74 15.28 -19.04
CA PRO A 24 -7.73 14.01 -19.75
C PRO A 24 -9.10 13.69 -20.37
N THR A 25 -9.07 12.96 -21.47
CA THR A 25 -10.26 12.43 -22.12
C THR A 25 -10.84 11.30 -21.29
N VAL A 26 -12.17 11.20 -21.23
CA VAL A 26 -12.88 10.12 -20.55
C VAL A 26 -13.89 9.52 -21.52
N HIS A 27 -13.81 8.20 -21.70
CA HIS A 27 -14.77 7.38 -22.44
C HIS A 27 -15.57 6.53 -21.46
N LEU A 28 -16.89 6.60 -21.58
CA LEU A 28 -17.84 5.78 -20.82
C LEU A 28 -18.64 4.91 -21.78
N ILE A 29 -18.44 3.59 -21.73
CA ILE A 29 -19.17 2.62 -22.57
C ILE A 29 -19.97 1.68 -21.66
N TRP A 30 -21.25 1.45 -21.97
CA TRP A 30 -22.06 0.55 -21.17
C TRP A 30 -23.16 -0.19 -21.95
N THR A 31 -23.61 -1.30 -21.35
CA THR A 31 -24.74 -2.09 -21.84
C THR A 31 -26.06 -1.41 -21.51
N ASP A 32 -27.06 -1.56 -22.39
CA ASP A 32 -28.44 -1.17 -22.08
C ASP A 32 -28.95 -1.82 -20.78
N ILE A 33 -29.40 -0.99 -19.84
CA ILE A 33 -30.04 -1.44 -18.60
C ILE A 33 -31.55 -1.45 -18.85
N PRO A 34 -32.21 -2.63 -18.83
CA PRO A 34 -33.64 -2.72 -19.05
C PRO A 34 -34.38 -2.07 -17.88
N VAL A 35 -35.43 -1.32 -18.21
CA VAL A 35 -36.29 -0.65 -17.22
C VAL A 35 -37.14 -1.62 -16.41
N THR A 36 -37.31 -2.86 -16.89
CA THR A 36 -38.09 -3.91 -16.25
C THR A 36 -37.36 -5.24 -16.29
N LEU A 37 -37.30 -5.92 -15.14
CA LEU A 37 -36.80 -7.29 -15.02
C LEU A 37 -37.98 -8.24 -14.84
N THR A 38 -38.11 -9.23 -15.73
CA THR A 38 -39.22 -10.20 -15.69
C THR A 38 -38.71 -11.59 -15.32
N LEU A 39 -39.28 -12.16 -14.27
CA LEU A 39 -39.09 -13.56 -13.88
C LEU A 39 -40.33 -14.36 -14.29
N ASN A 40 -40.18 -15.39 -15.11
CA ASN A 40 -41.33 -16.13 -15.63
C ASN A 40 -41.92 -17.08 -14.57
N ALA A 41 -43.24 -17.32 -14.66
CA ALA A 41 -43.92 -18.30 -13.81
C ALA A 41 -43.26 -19.69 -13.98
N GLY A 42 -42.67 -20.22 -12.90
CA GLY A 42 -41.91 -21.47 -12.89
C GLY A 42 -40.39 -21.30 -12.72
N GLN A 43 -39.86 -20.08 -12.83
CA GLN A 43 -38.47 -19.78 -12.47
C GLN A 43 -38.36 -19.37 -11.00
N SER A 44 -37.43 -19.96 -10.24
CA SER A 44 -37.13 -19.56 -8.86
C SER A 44 -35.99 -18.55 -8.76
N GLN A 45 -35.19 -18.39 -9.83
CA GLN A 45 -34.06 -17.47 -9.90
C GLN A 45 -33.78 -17.07 -11.35
N ALA A 46 -33.30 -15.84 -11.54
CA ALA A 46 -32.76 -15.35 -12.80
C ALA A 46 -31.58 -14.40 -12.50
N ARG A 47 -30.71 -14.18 -13.51
CA ARG A 47 -29.54 -13.30 -13.40
C ARG A 47 -29.53 -12.33 -14.57
N TRP A 48 -29.26 -11.07 -14.27
CA TRP A 48 -29.03 -10.02 -15.25
C TRP A 48 -27.62 -9.47 -15.04
N GLY A 49 -26.91 -9.18 -16.13
CA GLY A 49 -25.56 -8.67 -16.11
C GLY A 49 -25.50 -7.33 -16.85
N PHE A 50 -24.73 -6.40 -16.31
CA PHE A 50 -24.50 -5.08 -16.88
C PHE A 50 -23.01 -4.80 -16.88
N ILE A 51 -22.52 -4.14 -17.92
CA ILE A 51 -21.12 -3.72 -18.04
C ILE A 51 -21.09 -2.21 -18.14
N LEU A 52 -20.20 -1.61 -17.36
CA LEU A 52 -19.75 -0.23 -17.49
C LEU A 52 -18.23 -0.26 -17.62
N VAL A 53 -17.70 0.44 -18.62
CA VAL A 53 -16.27 0.63 -18.81
C VAL A 53 -15.99 2.12 -18.82
N VAL A 54 -15.05 2.53 -17.98
CA VAL A 54 -14.47 3.88 -17.95
C VAL A 54 -13.01 3.75 -18.40
N ALA A 55 -12.59 4.56 -19.38
CA ALA A 55 -11.20 4.57 -19.83
C ALA A 55 -10.79 5.93 -20.43
N GLU A 56 -9.49 6.18 -20.48
CA GLU A 56 -8.93 7.41 -21.05
C GLU A 56 -8.85 7.39 -22.60
N SER A 57 -9.02 6.21 -23.21
CA SER A 57 -8.99 6.05 -24.66
C SER A 57 -10.13 5.17 -25.16
N LEU A 58 -10.64 5.48 -26.36
CA LEU A 58 -11.68 4.69 -27.01
C LEU A 58 -11.26 3.23 -27.20
N GLN A 59 -10.02 3.00 -27.66
CA GLN A 59 -9.48 1.66 -27.89
C GLN A 59 -9.48 0.82 -26.61
N SER A 60 -9.07 1.42 -25.47
CA SER A 60 -9.12 0.74 -24.18
C SER A 60 -10.56 0.48 -23.75
N ALA A 61 -11.45 1.46 -23.92
CA ALA A 61 -12.86 1.30 -23.58
C ALA A 61 -13.52 0.16 -24.36
N GLU A 62 -13.36 0.12 -25.68
CA GLU A 62 -13.92 -0.91 -26.57
C GLU A 62 -13.33 -2.29 -26.27
N SER A 63 -11.99 -2.39 -26.13
CA SER A 63 -11.33 -3.67 -25.84
C SER A 63 -11.80 -4.29 -24.51
N ASN A 64 -11.92 -3.48 -23.45
CA ASN A 64 -12.41 -3.97 -22.16
C ASN A 64 -13.93 -4.27 -22.21
N TYR A 65 -14.71 -3.51 -22.99
CA TYR A 65 -16.14 -3.76 -23.17
C TYR A 65 -16.39 -5.10 -23.89
N ASP A 66 -15.69 -5.36 -24.99
CA ASP A 66 -15.76 -6.62 -25.74
C ASP A 66 -15.31 -7.81 -24.89
N LYS A 67 -14.26 -7.63 -24.08
CA LYS A 67 -13.83 -8.65 -23.11
C LYS A 67 -14.94 -8.94 -22.09
N GLY A 68 -15.56 -7.90 -21.53
CA GLY A 68 -16.67 -8.04 -20.60
C GLY A 68 -17.87 -8.77 -21.22
N LEU A 69 -18.25 -8.41 -22.45
CA LEU A 69 -19.34 -9.04 -23.18
C LEU A 69 -19.05 -10.52 -23.47
N SER A 70 -17.82 -10.84 -23.86
CA SER A 70 -17.38 -12.21 -24.13
C SER A 70 -17.45 -13.08 -22.87
N LEU A 71 -16.99 -12.56 -21.72
CA LEU A 71 -17.09 -13.24 -20.43
C LEU A 71 -18.54 -13.42 -19.96
N MET A 72 -19.39 -12.42 -20.22
CA MET A 72 -20.81 -12.50 -19.87
C MET A 72 -21.54 -13.53 -20.74
N ALA A 73 -21.31 -13.52 -22.05
CA ALA A 73 -21.90 -14.46 -23.00
C ALA A 73 -21.46 -15.91 -22.73
N GLY A 74 -20.19 -16.10 -22.32
CA GLY A 74 -19.65 -17.40 -21.92
C GLY A 74 -20.08 -17.85 -20.51
N GLY A 75 -20.80 -17.03 -19.75
CA GLY A 75 -21.18 -17.33 -18.37
C GLY A 75 -19.99 -17.39 -17.38
N SER A 76 -18.81 -16.92 -17.80
CA SER A 76 -17.55 -17.03 -17.07
C SER A 76 -17.18 -15.78 -16.28
N LEU A 77 -17.94 -14.68 -16.39
CA LEU A 77 -17.64 -13.42 -15.70
C LEU A 77 -17.43 -13.59 -14.18
N ARG A 78 -18.30 -14.36 -13.52
CA ARG A 78 -18.20 -14.62 -12.07
C ARG A 78 -17.06 -15.59 -11.74
N SER A 79 -16.92 -16.67 -12.49
CA SER A 79 -15.85 -17.66 -12.24
C SER A 79 -14.46 -17.07 -12.50
N SER A 80 -14.31 -16.16 -13.46
CA SER A 80 -13.05 -15.43 -13.68
C SER A 80 -12.70 -14.53 -12.50
N HIS A 81 -13.70 -13.88 -11.90
CA HIS A 81 -13.49 -13.07 -10.69
C HIS A 81 -13.13 -13.93 -9.47
N GLU A 82 -13.84 -15.04 -9.25
CA GLU A 82 -13.55 -15.99 -8.16
C GLU A 82 -12.16 -16.61 -8.32
N GLN A 83 -11.74 -16.92 -9.55
CA GLN A 83 -10.41 -17.44 -9.85
C GLN A 83 -9.31 -16.41 -9.58
N ALA A 84 -9.50 -15.14 -9.97
CA ALA A 84 -8.55 -14.07 -9.69
C ALA A 84 -8.34 -13.86 -8.18
N TRP A 85 -9.42 -13.87 -7.39
CA TRP A 85 -9.31 -13.83 -5.92
C TRP A 85 -8.64 -15.07 -5.36
N LYS A 86 -8.97 -16.26 -5.88
CA LYS A 86 -8.34 -17.51 -5.44
C LYS A 86 -6.83 -17.48 -5.64
N GLU A 87 -6.35 -16.92 -6.75
CA GLU A 87 -4.91 -16.74 -7.00
C GLU A 87 -4.25 -15.84 -5.95
N LEU A 88 -4.87 -14.71 -5.62
CA LEU A 88 -4.38 -13.83 -4.55
C LEU A 88 -4.30 -14.56 -3.20
N TRP A 89 -5.35 -15.28 -2.81
CA TRP A 89 -5.41 -16.00 -1.53
C TRP A 89 -4.53 -17.25 -1.45
N LEU A 90 -4.17 -17.85 -2.60
CA LEU A 90 -3.18 -18.94 -2.65
C LEU A 90 -1.77 -18.39 -2.39
N GLN A 91 -1.49 -17.19 -2.89
CA GLN A 91 -0.21 -16.53 -2.66
C GLN A 91 -0.06 -16.10 -1.21
N SER A 92 -1.07 -15.48 -0.60
CA SER A 92 -0.97 -15.02 0.79
C SER A 92 -2.23 -15.22 1.62
N LYS A 93 -2.04 -15.51 2.91
CA LYS A 93 -3.14 -15.69 3.87
C LYS A 93 -2.69 -15.42 5.29
N ILE A 94 -3.51 -14.72 6.07
CA ILE A 94 -3.32 -14.56 7.52
C ILE A 94 -4.52 -15.20 8.23
N ASP A 95 -4.26 -16.28 8.96
CA ASP A 95 -5.27 -17.05 9.69
C ASP A 95 -4.99 -17.04 11.19
N VAL A 96 -6.00 -16.72 12.00
CA VAL A 96 -5.93 -16.82 13.46
C VAL A 96 -6.82 -17.94 13.97
N VAL A 97 -6.27 -18.80 14.82
CA VAL A 97 -7.04 -19.85 15.50
C VAL A 97 -7.59 -19.29 16.81
N GLY A 98 -8.89 -19.51 17.06
CA GLY A 98 -9.55 -19.22 18.33
C GLY A 98 -10.38 -17.93 18.37
N SER A 99 -10.22 -17.01 17.41
CA SER A 99 -11.09 -15.83 17.27
C SER A 99 -11.57 -15.67 15.84
N GLU A 100 -12.83 -16.05 15.59
CA GLU A 100 -13.46 -15.92 14.26
C GLU A 100 -13.59 -14.44 13.86
N ILE A 101 -13.86 -13.55 14.82
CA ILE A 101 -13.99 -12.10 14.58
C ILE A 101 -12.65 -11.54 14.09
N LEU A 102 -11.55 -11.85 14.79
CA LEU A 102 -10.22 -11.38 14.39
C LEU A 102 -9.78 -11.98 13.05
N CYS A 103 -10.07 -13.27 12.80
CA CYS A 103 -9.78 -13.89 11.51
C CYS A 103 -10.54 -13.20 10.37
N LYS A 104 -11.84 -12.94 10.55
CA LYS A 104 -12.65 -12.18 9.57
C LYS A 104 -12.14 -10.76 9.36
N ALA A 105 -11.73 -10.07 10.42
CA ALA A 105 -11.16 -8.74 10.33
C ALA A 105 -9.86 -8.71 9.51
N LEU A 106 -8.95 -9.67 9.73
CA LEU A 106 -7.70 -9.78 8.96
C LEU A 106 -7.96 -10.06 7.49
N ILE A 107 -8.86 -11.00 7.20
CA ILE A 107 -9.26 -11.31 5.82
C ILE A 107 -9.91 -10.08 5.17
N GLY A 108 -10.76 -9.36 5.91
CA GLY A 108 -11.37 -8.11 5.47
C GLY A 108 -10.33 -7.05 5.12
N CYS A 109 -9.37 -6.80 6.01
CA CYS A 109 -8.28 -5.84 5.78
C CYS A 109 -7.51 -6.15 4.50
N MET A 110 -7.14 -7.42 4.29
CA MET A 110 -6.47 -7.83 3.06
C MET A 110 -7.36 -7.66 1.83
N PHE A 111 -8.65 -8.03 1.93
CA PHE A 111 -9.60 -7.90 0.83
C PHE A 111 -9.76 -6.44 0.40
N TYR A 112 -9.99 -5.52 1.34
CA TYR A 112 -10.18 -4.11 1.03
C TYR A 112 -8.90 -3.46 0.49
N LEU A 113 -7.76 -3.77 1.10
CA LEU A 113 -6.48 -3.26 0.63
C LEU A 113 -6.18 -3.74 -0.78
N LEU A 114 -6.28 -5.05 -1.06
CA LEU A 114 -6.05 -5.62 -2.39
C LEU A 114 -7.06 -5.14 -3.44
N SER A 115 -8.27 -4.76 -3.03
CA SER A 115 -9.27 -4.19 -3.93
C SER A 115 -8.89 -2.80 -4.46
N ALA A 116 -7.94 -2.11 -3.81
CA ALA A 116 -7.39 -0.83 -4.27
C ALA A 116 -6.16 -0.98 -5.19
N PHE A 117 -5.70 -2.21 -5.46
CA PHE A 117 -4.56 -2.49 -6.33
C PHE A 117 -5.00 -3.01 -7.70
N PRO A 118 -4.14 -2.85 -8.73
CA PRO A 118 -4.36 -3.49 -10.02
C PRO A 118 -4.25 -5.00 -9.89
N SER A 119 -4.65 -5.70 -10.94
CA SER A 119 -4.40 -7.14 -11.06
C SER A 119 -2.90 -7.42 -10.97
N ILE A 120 -2.51 -8.49 -10.27
CA ILE A 120 -1.11 -8.97 -10.21
C ILE A 120 -0.53 -9.32 -11.58
N HIS A 121 -1.39 -9.55 -12.58
CA HIS A 121 -1.01 -9.83 -13.96
C HIS A 121 -0.98 -8.57 -14.85
N ASP A 122 -1.47 -7.43 -14.35
CA ASP A 122 -1.48 -6.17 -15.09
C ASP A 122 -0.28 -5.31 -14.71
N THR A 123 0.82 -5.53 -15.43
CA THR A 123 2.06 -4.74 -15.31
C THR A 123 2.14 -3.61 -16.33
N THR A 124 1.10 -3.42 -17.15
CA THR A 124 1.13 -2.54 -18.32
C THR A 124 0.47 -1.19 -18.08
N ARG A 125 -0.46 -1.12 -17.13
CA ARG A 125 -1.20 0.10 -16.80
C ARG A 125 -0.50 0.87 -15.69
N SER A 126 -0.51 2.20 -15.81
CA SER A 126 0.02 3.08 -14.77
C SER A 126 -0.86 3.05 -13.53
N PHE A 127 -0.33 2.49 -12.45
CA PHE A 127 -1.01 2.48 -11.15
C PHE A 127 -0.96 3.87 -10.49
N GLY A 128 -2.12 4.38 -10.06
CA GLY A 128 -2.29 5.74 -9.50
C GLY A 128 -1.90 5.91 -8.03
N GLY A 129 -1.42 4.85 -7.38
CA GLY A 129 -1.17 4.83 -5.94
C GLY A 129 -2.43 4.49 -5.14
N VAL A 130 -2.32 4.53 -3.81
CA VAL A 130 -3.40 4.16 -2.88
C VAL A 130 -3.74 5.34 -1.97
N SER A 131 -5.00 5.76 -2.00
CA SER A 131 -5.57 6.71 -1.05
C SER A 131 -5.91 6.05 0.28
N PRO A 132 -5.84 6.75 1.43
CA PRO A 132 -6.37 6.27 2.70
C PRO A 132 -7.83 5.80 2.62
N GLY A 133 -8.66 6.38 1.75
CA GLY A 133 -10.06 5.94 1.53
C GLY A 133 -10.24 4.91 0.40
N GLY A 134 -9.15 4.51 -0.26
CA GLY A 134 -9.20 3.65 -1.44
C GLY A 134 -10.01 4.26 -2.58
N LEU A 135 -10.85 3.43 -3.22
CA LEU A 135 -11.77 3.84 -4.29
C LEU A 135 -13.24 3.69 -3.86
N SER A 136 -13.49 3.71 -2.54
CA SER A 136 -14.73 3.21 -1.96
C SER A 136 -15.86 4.25 -2.01
N ASN A 137 -15.52 5.53 -1.89
CA ASN A 137 -16.44 6.65 -2.01
C ASN A 137 -15.84 7.71 -2.95
N GLY A 138 -16.39 7.84 -4.15
CA GLY A 138 -15.94 8.79 -5.16
C GLY A 138 -16.70 10.11 -5.16
N GLY A 139 -17.41 10.45 -4.07
CA GLY A 139 -18.13 11.73 -3.97
C GLY A 139 -17.17 12.91 -3.83
N ASP A 140 -17.52 14.07 -4.41
CA ASP A 140 -16.74 15.30 -4.27
C ASP A 140 -16.48 15.63 -2.79
N GLY A 141 -15.20 15.78 -2.42
CA GLY A 141 -14.79 16.08 -1.06
C GLY A 141 -14.89 14.93 -0.05
N GLN A 142 -15.05 13.68 -0.51
CA GLN A 142 -15.08 12.49 0.35
C GLN A 142 -13.79 11.66 0.21
N ASP A 143 -13.53 10.77 1.18
CA ASP A 143 -12.46 9.77 1.15
C ASP A 143 -11.10 10.30 0.66
N TYR A 144 -10.71 11.47 1.19
CA TYR A 144 -9.44 12.15 0.88
C TYR A 144 -9.24 12.41 -0.62
N TRP A 145 -10.33 12.64 -1.37
CA TRP A 145 -10.32 12.92 -2.81
C TRP A 145 -9.69 11.82 -3.68
N GLY A 146 -9.45 10.64 -3.12
CA GLY A 146 -8.65 9.61 -3.79
C GLY A 146 -7.16 9.99 -3.93
N HIS A 147 -6.68 11.02 -3.23
CA HIS A 147 -5.28 11.45 -3.24
C HIS A 147 -4.38 10.49 -2.45
N VAL A 148 -3.11 10.47 -2.81
CA VAL A 148 -2.08 9.64 -2.19
C VAL A 148 -1.29 10.45 -1.18
N PHE A 149 -1.24 9.94 0.05
CA PHE A 149 -0.54 10.55 1.19
C PHE A 149 0.71 9.73 1.54
N TRP A 150 1.45 10.17 2.56
CA TRP A 150 2.51 9.38 3.20
C TRP A 150 2.00 8.02 3.75
N ASP A 151 0.69 7.91 3.98
CA ASP A 151 0.02 6.67 4.39
C ASP A 151 0.27 5.49 3.46
N GLN A 152 0.35 5.76 2.16
CA GLN A 152 0.65 4.73 1.18
C GLN A 152 1.97 4.05 1.54
N ASP A 153 3.01 4.83 1.80
CA ASP A 153 4.39 4.35 1.95
C ASP A 153 4.66 3.78 3.35
N ILE A 154 4.00 4.34 4.38
CA ILE A 154 4.20 3.92 5.77
C ILE A 154 3.21 2.86 6.19
N TRP A 155 1.90 3.03 5.94
CA TRP A 155 0.87 2.18 6.53
C TRP A 155 0.48 1.01 5.64
N MET A 156 0.26 1.26 4.35
CA MET A 156 -0.26 0.28 3.41
C MET A 156 0.85 -0.56 2.76
N TYR A 157 1.96 0.09 2.40
CA TYR A 157 3.06 -0.52 1.65
C TYR A 157 3.70 -1.73 2.33
N PRO A 158 4.01 -1.74 3.65
CA PRO A 158 4.78 -2.84 4.23
C PRO A 158 4.07 -4.20 4.14
N GLY A 159 2.75 -4.24 4.33
CA GLY A 159 1.97 -5.47 4.18
C GLY A 159 1.95 -5.97 2.73
N ILE A 160 1.81 -5.06 1.77
CA ILE A 160 1.82 -5.40 0.34
C ILE A 160 3.21 -5.81 -0.14
N ALA A 161 4.27 -5.15 0.29
CA ALA A 161 5.64 -5.53 -0.05
C ALA A 161 6.00 -6.94 0.44
N LEU A 162 5.49 -7.32 1.61
CA LEU A 162 5.71 -8.65 2.17
C LEU A 162 4.99 -9.75 1.37
N PHE A 163 3.74 -9.53 0.96
CA PHE A 163 2.92 -10.57 0.34
C PHE A 163 2.91 -10.54 -1.19
N TYR A 164 3.06 -9.36 -1.79
CA TYR A 164 2.93 -9.11 -3.21
C TYR A 164 4.01 -8.11 -3.72
N PRO A 165 5.29 -8.52 -3.80
CA PRO A 165 6.38 -7.65 -4.25
C PRO A 165 6.13 -6.96 -5.59
N THR A 166 5.46 -7.63 -6.55
CA THR A 166 5.09 -7.03 -7.84
C THR A 166 4.16 -5.82 -7.67
N LEU A 167 3.15 -5.92 -6.79
CA LEU A 167 2.24 -4.81 -6.51
C LEU A 167 2.97 -3.69 -5.74
N ALA A 168 3.87 -4.05 -4.82
CA ALA A 168 4.70 -3.09 -4.13
C ALA A 168 5.64 -2.33 -5.07
N ARG A 169 6.16 -2.99 -6.11
CA ARG A 169 6.92 -2.30 -7.16
C ARG A 169 6.08 -1.23 -7.85
N SER A 170 4.81 -1.51 -8.19
CA SER A 170 3.92 -0.53 -8.81
C SER A 170 3.68 0.71 -7.94
N VAL A 171 3.69 0.57 -6.61
CA VAL A 171 3.63 1.71 -5.68
C VAL A 171 4.86 2.61 -5.82
N LEU A 172 6.05 2.01 -5.92
CA LEU A 172 7.29 2.77 -6.10
C LEU A 172 7.36 3.42 -7.49
N GLU A 173 6.88 2.73 -8.52
CA GLU A 173 6.79 3.27 -9.89
C GLU A 173 5.85 4.47 -9.98
N TYR A 174 4.80 4.54 -9.16
CA TYR A 174 3.98 5.75 -8.99
C TYR A 174 4.84 6.94 -8.47
N ARG A 175 5.65 6.72 -7.43
CA ARG A 175 6.54 7.76 -6.89
C ARG A 175 7.62 8.19 -7.89
N VAL A 176 8.14 7.27 -8.71
CA VAL A 176 9.07 7.62 -9.80
C VAL A 176 8.38 8.48 -10.86
N ARG A 177 7.17 8.12 -11.29
CA ARG A 177 6.45 8.85 -12.35
C ARG A 177 6.06 10.28 -11.93
N THR A 178 5.94 10.52 -10.63
CA THR A 178 5.55 11.81 -10.04
C THR A 178 6.74 12.71 -9.65
N ILE A 179 7.97 12.33 -10.03
CA ILE A 179 9.20 13.09 -9.74
C ILE A 179 9.14 14.53 -10.23
N ASP A 180 8.57 14.79 -11.42
CA ASP A 180 8.54 16.14 -11.97
C ASP A 180 7.62 17.08 -11.17
N GLY A 181 6.49 16.57 -10.68
CA GLY A 181 5.65 17.29 -9.73
C GLY A 181 6.37 17.54 -8.40
N ALA A 182 7.06 16.52 -7.87
CA ALA A 182 7.84 16.65 -6.64
C ALA A 182 9.01 17.66 -6.77
N ARG A 183 9.64 17.74 -7.96
CA ARG A 183 10.68 18.74 -8.26
C ARG A 183 10.10 20.15 -8.28
N ASP A 184 8.94 20.34 -8.91
CA ASP A 184 8.23 21.63 -8.92
C ASP A 184 7.88 22.08 -7.50
N ASN A 185 7.40 21.18 -6.65
CA ASN A 185 7.11 21.48 -5.24
C ASN A 185 8.34 21.99 -4.48
N ALA A 186 9.49 21.33 -4.63
CA ALA A 186 10.75 21.78 -4.01
C ALA A 186 11.17 23.17 -4.52
N GLN A 187 11.09 23.40 -5.83
CA GLN A 187 11.47 24.67 -6.46
C GLN A 187 10.57 25.83 -6.01
N ARG A 188 9.26 25.62 -5.89
CA ARG A 188 8.32 26.65 -5.38
C ARG A 188 8.65 27.08 -3.95
N GLN A 189 9.24 26.19 -3.16
CA GLN A 189 9.70 26.48 -1.80
C GLN A 189 11.15 27.01 -1.75
N GLY A 190 11.82 27.18 -2.90
CA GLY A 190 13.21 27.65 -2.98
C GLY A 190 14.26 26.60 -2.64
N TYR A 191 13.89 25.31 -2.59
CA TYR A 191 14.78 24.19 -2.30
C TYR A 191 15.24 23.49 -3.59
N LYS A 192 16.32 22.72 -3.48
CA LYS A 192 16.83 21.85 -4.55
C LYS A 192 16.20 20.46 -4.46
N GLY A 193 16.52 19.59 -5.41
CA GLY A 193 16.09 18.19 -5.38
C GLY A 193 14.59 18.03 -5.62
N ILE A 194 13.97 17.07 -4.92
CA ILE A 194 12.54 16.77 -5.01
C ILE A 194 11.89 16.72 -3.63
N LYS A 195 10.66 17.21 -3.56
CA LYS A 195 9.79 17.16 -2.39
C LYS A 195 8.45 16.57 -2.79
N PHE A 196 8.15 15.37 -2.33
CA PHE A 196 6.82 14.81 -2.54
C PHE A 196 5.76 15.68 -1.84
N PRO A 197 4.57 15.80 -2.43
CA PRO A 197 3.49 16.60 -1.87
C PRO A 197 2.85 15.87 -0.69
N TRP A 198 2.22 16.62 0.21
CA TRP A 198 1.41 16.03 1.27
C TRP A 198 0.22 15.26 0.68
N GLU A 199 -0.49 15.91 -0.24
CA GLU A 199 -1.51 15.27 -1.07
C GLU A 199 -1.03 15.16 -2.51
N SER A 200 -0.91 13.92 -3.01
CA SER A 200 -0.45 13.64 -4.36
C SER A 200 -1.60 13.12 -5.22
N ALA A 201 -1.81 13.73 -6.39
CA ALA A 201 -2.74 13.23 -7.41
C ALA A 201 -1.99 12.68 -8.63
N VAL A 202 -2.41 13.04 -9.85
CA VAL A 202 -1.89 12.47 -11.10
C VAL A 202 -0.50 13.01 -11.43
N SER A 203 -0.27 14.32 -11.23
CA SER A 203 0.96 15.00 -11.61
C SER A 203 2.09 14.89 -10.57
N GLY A 204 1.77 14.58 -9.32
CA GLY A 204 2.71 14.63 -8.21
C GLY A 204 2.97 16.02 -7.64
N ARG A 205 2.24 17.04 -8.10
CA ARG A 205 2.26 18.38 -7.51
C ARG A 205 1.43 18.40 -6.24
N GLU A 206 1.71 19.36 -5.38
CA GLU A 206 0.91 19.61 -4.18
C GLU A 206 -0.51 20.01 -4.59
N VAL A 207 -1.48 19.21 -4.15
CA VAL A 207 -2.92 19.47 -4.34
C VAL A 207 -3.65 19.66 -3.00
N CYS A 208 -2.94 19.59 -1.87
CA CYS A 208 -3.53 19.85 -0.57
C CYS A 208 -4.14 21.26 -0.54
N PRO A 209 -5.44 21.41 -0.19
CA PRO A 209 -6.08 22.72 -0.14
C PRO A 209 -5.44 23.68 0.87
N GLU A 210 -4.81 23.14 1.91
CA GLU A 210 -4.17 23.89 2.98
C GLU A 210 -2.65 23.87 2.84
N ASP A 211 -2.07 25.04 2.54
CA ASP A 211 -0.65 25.20 2.27
C ASP A 211 0.28 24.70 3.40
N ILE A 212 -0.18 24.73 4.66
CA ILE A 212 0.68 24.46 5.82
C ILE A 212 1.24 23.03 5.82
N TYR A 213 0.42 22.04 5.46
CA TYR A 213 0.81 20.63 5.41
C TYR A 213 1.86 20.42 4.32
N GLY A 214 1.55 20.89 3.11
CA GLY A 214 2.47 20.86 1.98
C GLY A 214 3.77 21.63 2.23
N GLN A 215 3.79 22.65 3.09
CA GLN A 215 5.00 23.39 3.43
C GLN A 215 5.84 22.72 4.53
N GLN A 216 5.19 22.14 5.55
CA GLN A 216 5.86 21.79 6.81
C GLN A 216 5.97 20.29 7.09
N GLU A 217 5.09 19.44 6.56
CA GLU A 217 5.18 17.97 6.67
C GLU A 217 6.14 17.39 5.64
N ILE A 218 7.39 17.78 5.79
CA ILE A 218 8.45 17.36 4.89
C ILE A 218 8.94 15.93 5.18
N HIS A 219 8.40 15.27 6.21
CA HIS A 219 8.78 13.90 6.57
C HIS A 219 8.36 12.88 5.50
N ILE A 220 7.37 13.19 4.65
CA ILE A 220 6.96 12.34 3.52
C ILE A 220 8.14 11.92 2.64
N ASN A 221 9.13 12.78 2.46
CA ASN A 221 10.35 12.45 1.73
C ASN A 221 11.13 11.30 2.40
N GLY A 222 11.19 11.29 3.73
CA GLY A 222 11.74 10.17 4.48
C GLY A 222 10.90 8.92 4.34
N ASP A 223 9.57 9.06 4.42
CA ASP A 223 8.62 7.95 4.32
C ASP A 223 8.68 7.22 2.96
N VAL A 224 8.73 7.98 1.86
CA VAL A 224 8.94 7.43 0.51
C VAL A 224 10.29 6.71 0.45
N THR A 225 11.35 7.30 1.01
CA THR A 225 12.68 6.67 1.03
C THR A 225 12.65 5.32 1.74
N LEU A 226 11.91 5.23 2.85
CA LEU A 226 11.77 4.01 3.63
C LEU A 226 11.05 2.92 2.85
N ALA A 227 10.03 3.25 2.05
CA ALA A 227 9.40 2.28 1.15
C ALA A 227 10.38 1.73 0.11
N PHE A 228 11.20 2.59 -0.53
CA PHE A 228 12.26 2.14 -1.45
C PHE A 228 13.31 1.26 -0.75
N GLN A 229 13.74 1.64 0.45
CA GLN A 229 14.68 0.86 1.25
C GLN A 229 14.10 -0.51 1.59
N HIS A 230 12.85 -0.53 2.06
CA HIS A 230 12.16 -1.76 2.41
C HIS A 230 12.05 -2.70 1.21
N TYR A 231 11.71 -2.18 0.03
CA TYR A 231 11.68 -2.95 -1.21
C TYR A 231 13.03 -3.60 -1.54
N LEU A 232 14.10 -2.81 -1.48
CA LEU A 232 15.44 -3.29 -1.80
C LEU A 232 15.85 -4.42 -0.84
N TYR A 233 15.55 -4.28 0.46
CA TYR A 233 15.89 -5.29 1.46
C TYR A 233 15.03 -6.55 1.36
N LEU A 234 13.78 -6.43 0.92
CA LEU A 234 12.90 -7.57 0.73
C LEU A 234 13.20 -8.35 -0.55
N THR A 235 13.60 -7.65 -1.63
CA THR A 235 13.63 -8.24 -2.97
C THR A 235 15.02 -8.32 -3.60
N GLU A 236 15.96 -7.48 -3.17
CA GLU A 236 17.23 -7.20 -3.86
C GLU A 236 17.06 -6.83 -5.35
N ASP A 237 15.88 -6.34 -5.75
CA ASP A 237 15.58 -5.96 -7.12
C ASP A 237 16.22 -4.61 -7.48
N ILE A 238 17.49 -4.68 -7.90
CA ILE A 238 18.27 -3.52 -8.37
C ILE A 238 17.67 -2.90 -9.63
N SER A 239 16.91 -3.66 -10.44
CA SER A 239 16.30 -3.13 -11.66
C SER A 239 15.31 -1.99 -11.37
N MET A 240 14.68 -1.99 -10.18
CA MET A 240 13.82 -0.88 -9.75
C MET A 240 14.58 0.44 -9.63
N PHE A 241 15.87 0.38 -9.29
CA PHE A 241 16.71 1.57 -9.09
C PHE A 241 17.43 2.01 -10.36
N THR A 242 17.81 1.06 -11.23
CA THR A 242 18.49 1.33 -12.50
C THR A 242 17.49 1.62 -13.62
N GLU A 243 16.77 0.61 -14.09
CA GLU A 243 15.82 0.70 -15.20
C GLU A 243 14.54 1.43 -14.78
N GLY A 244 14.05 1.12 -13.58
CA GLY A 244 12.88 1.76 -12.97
C GLY A 244 13.15 3.17 -12.45
N GLN A 245 14.37 3.70 -12.60
CA GLN A 245 14.77 5.06 -12.21
C GLN A 245 14.57 5.40 -10.72
N GLY A 246 14.38 4.41 -9.83
CA GLY A 246 14.25 4.63 -8.39
C GLY A 246 15.45 5.35 -7.76
N SER A 247 16.64 5.24 -8.35
CA SER A 247 17.81 6.02 -7.92
C SER A 247 17.61 7.53 -8.02
N GLN A 248 16.84 8.02 -8.99
CA GLN A 248 16.54 9.46 -9.13
C GLN A 248 15.70 9.98 -7.96
N VAL A 249 14.79 9.15 -7.43
CA VAL A 249 14.00 9.48 -6.23
C VAL A 249 14.94 9.71 -5.05
N VAL A 250 15.83 8.74 -4.81
CA VAL A 250 16.74 8.72 -3.67
C VAL A 250 17.70 9.91 -3.68
N TRP A 251 18.35 10.16 -4.83
CA TRP A 251 19.25 11.29 -4.99
C TRP A 251 18.52 12.63 -4.96
N GLY A 252 17.34 12.71 -5.58
CA GLY A 252 16.51 13.92 -5.54
C GLY A 252 16.09 14.30 -4.13
N ILE A 253 15.71 13.32 -3.31
CA ILE A 253 15.37 13.56 -1.90
C ILE A 253 16.61 13.96 -1.10
N ALA A 254 17.78 13.37 -1.39
CA ALA A 254 19.03 13.75 -0.73
C ALA A 254 19.40 15.22 -1.01
N ASP A 255 19.30 15.64 -2.27
CA ASP A 255 19.50 17.04 -2.67
C ASP A 255 18.53 17.99 -1.96
N TYR A 256 17.27 17.57 -1.78
CA TYR A 256 16.30 18.33 -1.01
C TYR A 256 16.76 18.51 0.44
N TRP A 257 17.12 17.43 1.14
CA TRP A 257 17.57 17.52 2.53
C TRP A 257 18.83 18.37 2.69
N ILE A 258 19.80 18.26 1.78
CA ILE A 258 21.01 19.10 1.77
C ILE A 258 20.64 20.58 1.65
N SER A 259 19.66 20.91 0.81
CA SER A 259 19.19 22.29 0.67
C SER A 259 18.29 22.76 1.82
N ARG A 260 17.70 21.84 2.58
CA ARG A 260 16.71 22.12 3.63
C ARG A 260 17.32 22.32 5.03
N VAL A 261 18.47 21.70 5.30
CA VAL A 261 19.15 21.80 6.60
C VAL A 261 19.80 23.17 6.80
N THR A 262 19.83 23.62 8.05
CA THR A 262 20.50 24.85 8.47
C THR A 262 21.68 24.50 9.38
N TRP A 263 22.87 24.98 9.04
CA TRP A 263 24.05 24.85 9.91
C TRP A 263 24.00 25.84 11.06
N SER A 264 24.22 25.34 12.28
CA SER A 264 24.39 26.15 13.48
C SER A 264 25.87 26.21 13.88
N PRO A 265 26.50 27.39 13.82
CA PRO A 265 27.87 27.58 14.32
C PRO A 265 28.00 27.42 15.84
N GLN A 266 26.90 27.45 16.59
CA GLN A 266 26.89 27.48 18.05
C GLN A 266 27.11 26.10 18.66
N ASP A 267 26.51 25.08 18.06
CA ASP A 267 26.60 23.69 18.52
C ASP A 267 27.23 22.76 17.46
N HIS A 268 27.70 23.32 16.34
CA HIS A 268 28.34 22.62 15.23
C HIS A 268 27.48 21.48 14.66
N LYS A 269 26.16 21.71 14.55
CA LYS A 269 25.19 20.74 14.04
C LYS A 269 24.33 21.32 12.93
N TYR A 270 23.75 20.39 12.16
CA TYR A 270 22.71 20.71 11.19
C TYR A 270 21.33 20.52 11.81
N HIS A 271 20.49 21.54 11.71
CA HIS A 271 19.12 21.54 12.18
C HIS A 271 18.14 21.52 11.01
N ILE A 272 16.96 20.98 11.28
CA ILE A 272 15.78 21.15 10.44
C ILE A 272 14.80 22.00 11.25
N LEU A 273 14.49 23.19 10.71
CA LEU A 273 13.70 24.20 11.40
C LEU A 273 12.34 24.37 10.74
N GLY A 274 11.32 24.75 11.50
CA GLY A 274 9.99 25.08 10.98
C GLY A 274 9.33 23.92 10.23
N VAL A 275 9.18 22.78 10.92
CA VAL A 275 8.49 21.60 10.37
C VAL A 275 7.25 21.28 11.19
N MET A 276 6.42 20.42 10.61
CA MET A 276 5.31 19.75 11.28
C MET A 276 5.69 18.26 11.36
N PRO A 277 5.68 17.65 12.55
CA PRO A 277 5.80 16.20 12.72
C PRO A 277 4.47 15.54 12.33
N PRO A 278 4.40 14.20 12.31
CA PRO A 278 3.12 13.49 12.14
C PRO A 278 2.04 13.86 13.18
N ASP A 279 2.42 14.48 14.30
CA ASP A 279 1.48 15.10 15.21
C ASP A 279 1.16 16.52 14.71
N GLU A 280 0.18 16.60 13.81
CA GLU A 280 -0.26 17.82 13.12
C GLU A 280 -0.74 18.95 14.05
N TYR A 281 -1.04 18.64 15.33
CA TYR A 281 -1.37 19.67 16.33
C TYR A 281 -0.18 20.60 16.64
N TYR A 282 1.03 20.20 16.26
CA TYR A 282 2.23 21.01 16.43
C TYR A 282 2.84 21.37 15.07
N TYR A 283 2.96 22.65 14.80
CA TYR A 283 3.59 23.17 13.59
C TYR A 283 4.66 24.20 13.93
N ASN A 284 5.51 24.51 12.96
CA ASN A 284 6.67 25.38 13.10
C ASN A 284 7.63 24.93 14.22
N VAL A 285 7.72 23.61 14.44
CA VAL A 285 8.63 23.04 15.43
C VAL A 285 10.01 22.84 14.82
N ASN A 286 11.04 22.98 15.65
CA ASN A 286 12.41 22.74 15.24
C ASN A 286 12.86 21.36 15.69
N ASN A 287 13.58 20.67 14.81
CA ASN A 287 14.20 19.38 15.08
C ASN A 287 13.19 18.34 15.58
N SER A 288 12.05 18.23 14.88
CA SER A 288 11.14 17.10 15.04
C SER A 288 11.95 15.79 15.03
N VAL A 289 11.76 14.98 16.08
CA VAL A 289 12.47 13.71 16.24
C VAL A 289 12.17 12.80 15.07
N TYR A 290 10.90 12.67 14.69
CA TYR A 290 10.47 11.85 13.56
C TYR A 290 11.15 12.29 12.26
N THR A 291 11.01 13.57 11.91
CA THR A 291 11.56 14.14 10.67
C THR A 291 13.09 13.98 10.59
N ASN A 292 13.79 14.18 11.71
CA ASN A 292 15.24 14.00 11.77
C ASN A 292 15.66 12.53 11.61
N ILE A 293 14.89 11.57 12.15
CA ILE A 293 15.18 10.13 12.03
C ILE A 293 14.91 9.63 10.62
N VAL A 294 13.76 9.95 10.01
CA VAL A 294 13.44 9.48 8.66
C VAL A 294 14.39 10.09 7.60
N ARG A 295 14.88 11.31 7.82
CA ARG A 295 16.00 11.87 7.05
C ARG A 295 17.27 11.05 7.22
N ALA A 296 17.60 10.65 8.45
CA ALA A 296 18.80 9.86 8.71
C ALA A 296 18.72 8.46 8.08
N ALA A 297 17.53 7.88 7.94
CA ALA A 297 17.33 6.61 7.23
C ALA A 297 17.80 6.69 5.77
N LEU A 298 17.60 7.82 5.08
CA LEU A 298 18.15 8.06 3.74
C LEU A 298 19.69 8.05 3.72
N HIS A 299 20.34 8.65 4.72
CA HIS A 299 21.80 8.64 4.80
C HIS A 299 22.35 7.21 4.96
N ILE A 300 21.68 6.38 5.77
CA ILE A 300 22.01 4.95 5.93
C ILE A 300 21.76 4.19 4.61
N PHE A 301 20.67 4.52 3.92
CA PHE A 301 20.32 3.93 2.64
C PHE A 301 21.39 4.20 1.55
N ILE A 302 21.97 5.40 1.52
CA ILE A 302 23.00 5.80 0.55
C ILE A 302 24.40 5.24 0.89
N HIS A 303 24.71 4.97 2.17
CA HIS A 303 26.03 4.50 2.62
C HIS A 303 26.17 2.97 2.85
N ILE A 304 25.10 2.19 2.67
CA ILE A 304 24.99 0.71 2.76
C ILE A 304 25.07 0.11 4.20
N THR A 305 23.98 -0.61 4.50
CA THR A 305 23.68 -1.67 5.51
C THR A 305 24.05 -1.47 6.98
N PHE A 306 23.07 -1.11 7.82
CA PHE A 306 22.84 -1.70 9.16
C PHE A 306 21.38 -1.45 9.62
N CYS A 307 20.91 -2.28 10.56
CA CYS A 307 19.54 -2.74 10.79
C CYS A 307 18.46 -1.76 11.29
N ASP A 308 17.21 -2.22 11.09
CA ASP A 308 15.95 -2.04 11.84
C ASP A 308 15.50 -0.61 12.18
N ILE A 309 14.72 0.03 11.30
CA ILE A 309 13.78 1.08 11.74
C ILE A 309 12.47 1.01 10.93
N LEU A 310 11.37 1.16 11.68
CA LEU A 310 9.96 1.41 11.34
C LEU A 310 9.01 0.23 11.54
N GLN A 311 8.55 0.16 12.79
CA GLN A 311 7.52 -0.72 13.30
C GLN A 311 6.34 0.15 13.75
N GLY A 312 5.10 -0.16 13.36
CA GLY A 312 3.83 0.41 13.85
C GLY A 312 3.84 0.93 15.31
N MET A 313 4.06 2.24 15.44
CA MET A 313 5.02 2.76 16.44
C MET A 313 4.63 2.70 17.91
N PHE A 314 3.35 2.66 18.26
CA PHE A 314 2.98 2.64 19.68
C PHE A 314 2.70 1.22 20.19
N ALA A 315 1.89 0.43 19.50
CA ALA A 315 1.65 -0.95 19.90
C ALA A 315 2.93 -1.78 19.79
N ILE A 316 3.71 -1.56 18.72
CA ILE A 316 4.96 -2.27 18.54
C ILE A 316 6.05 -1.72 19.45
N GLY A 317 6.15 -0.39 19.63
CA GLY A 317 7.08 0.21 20.61
C GLY A 317 6.85 -0.27 22.05
N TRP A 318 5.59 -0.49 22.47
CA TRP A 318 5.32 -1.11 23.77
C TRP A 318 5.73 -2.58 23.82
N LEU A 319 5.54 -3.35 22.74
CA LEU A 319 6.07 -4.71 22.67
C LEU A 319 7.60 -4.74 22.73
N GLU A 320 8.29 -3.78 22.10
CA GLU A 320 9.75 -3.64 22.18
C GLU A 320 10.25 -3.36 23.61
N LEU A 321 9.46 -2.62 24.40
CA LEU A 321 9.75 -2.34 25.81
C LEU A 321 9.34 -3.47 26.76
N GLY A 322 8.79 -4.59 26.25
CA GLY A 322 8.27 -5.70 27.05
C GLY A 322 6.90 -5.43 27.71
N GLU A 323 6.24 -4.33 27.34
CA GLU A 323 5.00 -3.82 27.92
C GLU A 323 3.77 -4.35 27.15
N ALA A 324 3.61 -5.68 27.14
CA ALA A 324 2.59 -6.37 26.33
C ALA A 324 1.14 -5.94 26.65
N GLU A 325 0.84 -5.52 27.88
CA GLU A 325 -0.50 -5.03 28.24
C GLU A 325 -0.84 -3.68 27.59
N ARG A 326 0.15 -2.79 27.46
CA ARG A 326 -0.04 -1.48 26.82
C ARG A 326 -0.20 -1.63 25.31
N ALA A 327 0.54 -2.54 24.70
CA ALA A 327 0.33 -2.94 23.31
C ALA A 327 -1.07 -3.52 23.08
N GLN A 328 -1.52 -4.41 23.99
CA GLN A 328 -2.86 -4.99 23.95
C GLN A 328 -3.97 -3.94 24.04
N HIS A 329 -3.80 -2.92 24.88
CA HIS A 329 -4.77 -1.84 24.99
C HIS A 329 -4.89 -1.03 23.68
N LEU A 330 -3.78 -0.76 23.00
CA LEU A 330 -3.79 -0.08 21.71
C LEU A 330 -4.40 -0.94 20.59
N LEU A 331 -4.11 -2.24 20.58
CA LEU A 331 -4.75 -3.15 19.65
C LEU A 331 -6.27 -3.19 19.86
N VAL A 332 -6.73 -3.22 21.11
CA VAL A 332 -8.16 -3.14 21.45
C VAL A 332 -8.79 -1.84 20.96
N LYS A 333 -8.07 -0.71 21.03
CA LYS A 333 -8.54 0.54 20.42
C LYS A 333 -8.68 0.41 18.91
N CYS A 334 -7.69 -0.15 18.21
CA CYS A 334 -7.79 -0.43 16.78
C CYS A 334 -8.99 -1.32 16.45
N PHE A 335 -9.28 -2.35 17.27
CA PHE A 335 -10.46 -3.20 17.10
C PHE A 335 -11.79 -2.46 17.18
N ASN A 336 -11.88 -1.39 17.98
CA ASN A 336 -13.11 -0.61 18.11
C ASN A 336 -13.43 0.22 16.86
N ASN A 337 -12.51 0.35 15.92
CA ASN A 337 -12.72 1.00 14.63
C ASN A 337 -13.32 0.06 13.56
N ILE A 338 -13.57 -1.20 13.91
CA ILE A 338 -14.12 -2.20 13.01
C ILE A 338 -15.65 -2.20 13.08
N GLN A 339 -16.29 -1.94 11.95
CA GLN A 339 -17.74 -1.85 11.82
C GLN A 339 -18.33 -3.14 11.23
N GLY A 340 -19.32 -3.70 11.91
CA GLY A 340 -20.13 -4.81 11.41
C GLY A 340 -21.09 -4.37 10.29
N PRO A 341 -21.64 -5.31 9.51
CA PRO A 341 -21.44 -6.76 9.58
C PRO A 341 -20.20 -7.26 8.83
N PHE A 342 -19.61 -6.44 7.96
CA PHE A 342 -18.53 -6.84 7.05
C PHE A 342 -17.11 -6.59 7.57
N GLN A 343 -16.96 -6.14 8.82
CA GLN A 343 -15.67 -5.83 9.44
C GLN A 343 -14.89 -4.75 8.65
N VAL A 344 -15.61 -3.68 8.27
CA VAL A 344 -15.06 -2.52 7.55
C VAL A 344 -14.39 -1.59 8.54
N TRP A 345 -13.22 -1.05 8.20
CA TRP A 345 -12.55 -0.06 9.04
C TRP A 345 -13.13 1.34 8.82
N SER A 346 -13.48 2.03 9.90
CA SER A 346 -13.77 3.46 9.91
C SER A 346 -12.62 4.23 10.54
N GLU A 347 -12.43 5.47 10.09
CA GLU A 347 -11.43 6.39 10.67
C GLU A 347 -11.63 6.58 12.18
N SER A 348 -12.89 6.73 12.62
CA SER A 348 -13.26 6.83 14.04
C SER A 348 -14.00 5.59 14.55
N SER A 349 -13.90 5.31 15.86
CA SER A 349 -14.52 4.13 16.48
C SER A 349 -16.05 4.15 16.51
N ASP A 350 -16.66 5.33 16.37
CA ASP A 350 -18.11 5.51 16.29
C ASP A 350 -18.69 5.31 14.88
N GLY A 351 -17.83 4.95 13.91
CA GLY A 351 -18.21 4.74 12.51
C GLY A 351 -18.17 6.01 11.66
N SER A 352 -17.76 7.15 12.20
CA SER A 352 -17.59 8.41 11.46
C SER A 352 -16.21 8.52 10.77
N GLY A 353 -16.09 9.48 9.85
CA GLY A 353 -14.92 9.68 9.00
C GLY A 353 -14.91 8.76 7.77
N ALA A 354 -13.74 8.57 7.16
CA ALA A 354 -13.62 7.71 5.98
C ALA A 354 -14.06 6.27 6.28
N VAL A 355 -14.93 5.72 5.41
CA VAL A 355 -15.40 4.33 5.47
C VAL A 355 -14.53 3.50 4.53
N ASN A 356 -14.10 2.30 4.93
CA ASN A 356 -13.02 1.54 4.28
C ASN A 356 -11.65 2.21 4.41
N PHE A 357 -11.35 2.76 5.59
CA PHE A 357 -10.09 3.44 5.88
C PHE A 357 -8.88 2.49 5.79
N LEU A 358 -8.21 2.50 4.64
CA LEU A 358 -7.10 1.60 4.28
C LEU A 358 -5.86 1.85 5.15
N THR A 359 -5.62 3.09 5.59
CA THR A 359 -4.57 3.40 6.55
C THR A 359 -4.76 2.63 7.85
N GLY A 360 -5.97 2.65 8.42
CA GLY A 360 -6.30 1.91 9.64
C GLY A 360 -6.08 0.40 9.46
N MET A 361 -6.49 -0.13 8.31
CA MET A 361 -6.27 -1.54 7.95
C MET A 361 -4.78 -1.88 7.80
N GLY A 362 -3.99 -1.02 7.14
CA GLY A 362 -2.54 -1.18 6.97
C GLY A 362 -1.81 -1.13 8.32
N GLY A 363 -2.13 -0.16 9.17
CA GLY A 363 -1.59 -0.07 10.53
C GLY A 363 -1.96 -1.27 11.42
N PHE A 364 -3.19 -1.78 11.30
CA PHE A 364 -3.60 -3.01 12.00
C PHE A 364 -2.82 -4.23 11.50
N LEU A 365 -2.69 -4.39 10.17
CA LEU A 365 -1.88 -5.44 9.58
C LEU A 365 -0.43 -5.35 10.07
N GLN A 366 0.16 -4.16 10.16
CA GLN A 366 1.51 -4.01 10.71
C GLN A 366 1.60 -4.36 12.18
N ALA A 367 0.63 -3.96 13.01
CA ALA A 367 0.63 -4.34 14.42
C ALA A 367 0.59 -5.87 14.58
N VAL A 368 -0.16 -6.57 13.73
CA VAL A 368 -0.21 -8.03 13.71
C VAL A 368 1.07 -8.63 13.13
N LEU A 369 1.53 -8.17 11.96
CA LEU A 369 2.63 -8.73 11.16
C LEU A 369 4.03 -8.37 11.66
N PHE A 370 4.23 -7.23 12.31
CA PHE A 370 5.53 -6.80 12.82
C PHE A 370 5.54 -6.72 14.34
N GLY A 371 4.39 -6.50 14.97
CA GLY A 371 4.27 -6.42 16.43
C GLY A 371 4.12 -7.79 17.06
N TYR A 372 2.93 -8.35 16.99
CA TYR A 372 2.61 -9.57 17.71
C TYR A 372 3.35 -10.79 17.16
N THR A 373 3.39 -10.97 15.84
CA THR A 373 4.21 -12.03 15.21
C THR A 373 5.67 -11.90 15.54
N GLY A 374 6.07 -10.66 15.81
CA GLY A 374 7.43 -10.21 15.88
C GLY A 374 8.29 -10.86 14.81
N PHE A 375 8.29 -10.28 13.61
CA PHE A 375 9.51 -10.32 12.81
C PHE A 375 10.73 -9.71 13.58
N ARG A 376 10.60 -9.34 14.89
CA ARG A 376 11.26 -9.98 16.07
C ARG A 376 10.30 -10.12 17.33
N LEU A 377 10.16 -11.31 17.95
CA LEU A 377 9.00 -11.97 18.67
C LEU A 377 8.51 -11.56 20.11
N VAL A 378 7.15 -11.59 20.36
CA VAL A 378 6.38 -12.14 21.54
C VAL A 378 4.86 -12.41 21.21
N PHE A 379 4.30 -13.62 21.42
CA PHE A 379 2.85 -13.94 21.19
C PHE A 379 2.14 -14.74 22.30
N ARG A 380 0.80 -14.58 22.43
CA ARG A 380 -0.12 -15.37 23.31
C ARG A 380 -1.19 -16.22 22.60
N THR A 381 -1.30 -16.23 21.26
CA THR A 381 -2.34 -16.95 20.48
C THR A 381 -1.73 -17.69 19.28
N CYS A 382 -2.48 -18.63 18.68
CA CYS A 382 -2.02 -19.39 17.51
C CYS A 382 -2.34 -18.63 16.20
N LEU A 383 -1.30 -18.24 15.47
CA LEU A 383 -1.38 -17.45 14.23
C LEU A 383 -0.65 -18.17 13.10
N CYS A 384 -1.26 -18.25 11.93
CA CYS A 384 -0.64 -18.76 10.72
C CYS A 384 -0.56 -17.65 9.68
N ILE A 385 0.64 -17.38 9.18
CA ILE A 385 0.88 -16.44 8.09
C ILE A 385 1.45 -17.24 6.94
N ARG A 386 0.88 -17.04 5.76
CA ARG A 386 1.27 -17.75 4.57
C ARG A 386 1.65 -16.76 3.49
N GLY A 387 2.69 -17.08 2.73
CA GLY A 387 3.06 -16.30 1.55
C GLY A 387 4.01 -15.15 1.75
N VAL A 388 4.80 -15.14 2.81
CA VAL A 388 5.78 -14.06 3.07
C VAL A 388 6.91 -14.17 2.06
N ASN A 389 7.12 -13.13 1.26
CA ASN A 389 8.22 -13.05 0.30
C ASN A 389 9.45 -12.42 0.95
N TYR A 390 10.59 -13.07 0.80
CA TYR A 390 11.88 -12.55 1.24
C TYR A 390 13.02 -13.10 0.39
N LEU A 391 13.76 -12.22 -0.27
CA LEU A 391 14.90 -12.56 -1.14
C LEU A 391 14.55 -13.67 -2.14
N GLY A 392 13.44 -13.50 -2.86
CA GLY A 392 12.95 -14.46 -3.86
C GLY A 392 12.36 -15.76 -3.30
N ASN A 393 12.35 -15.96 -1.98
CA ASN A 393 11.75 -17.11 -1.32
C ASN A 393 10.35 -16.81 -0.80
N GLN A 394 9.48 -17.83 -0.70
CA GLN A 394 8.16 -17.73 -0.08
C GLN A 394 8.07 -18.58 1.19
N LEU A 395 7.69 -17.96 2.31
CA LEU A 395 7.70 -18.55 3.65
C LEU A 395 6.29 -18.61 4.23
N ASP A 396 5.97 -19.72 4.88
CA ASP A 396 4.79 -19.86 5.73
C ASP A 396 5.24 -19.98 7.19
N TRP A 397 4.65 -19.17 8.06
CA TRP A 397 4.92 -19.11 9.48
C TRP A 397 3.72 -19.64 10.25
N MET A 398 3.98 -20.50 11.22
CA MET A 398 2.99 -20.95 12.19
C MET A 398 3.52 -20.66 13.58
N LEU A 399 2.85 -19.75 14.26
CA LEU A 399 3.19 -19.28 15.59
C LEU A 399 2.18 -19.90 16.55
N ARG A 400 2.67 -20.70 17.51
CA ARG A 400 1.91 -21.27 18.62
C ARG A 400 2.53 -20.79 19.93
N LYS A 401 1.83 -20.99 21.03
CA LYS A 401 2.27 -20.53 22.36
C LYS A 401 3.66 -21.08 22.76
N GLU A 402 3.99 -22.29 22.33
CA GLU A 402 5.20 -23.01 22.73
C GLU A 402 6.09 -23.41 21.53
N GLU A 403 5.64 -23.13 20.31
CA GLU A 403 6.28 -23.61 19.08
C GLU A 403 6.19 -22.55 17.99
N ILE A 404 7.27 -22.41 17.21
CA ILE A 404 7.29 -21.64 15.98
C ILE A 404 7.77 -22.55 14.88
N SER A 405 6.99 -22.68 13.83
CA SER A 405 7.31 -23.48 12.66
C SER A 405 7.44 -22.55 11.45
N ILE A 406 8.51 -22.71 10.67
CA ILE A 406 8.76 -21.89 9.47
C ILE A 406 8.96 -22.84 8.31
N ILE A 407 8.07 -22.76 7.33
CA ILE A 407 8.09 -23.62 6.15
C ILE A 407 8.53 -22.79 4.96
N LEU A 408 9.66 -23.14 4.37
CA LEU A 408 10.07 -22.62 3.07
C LEU A 408 9.31 -23.38 1.98
N ARG A 409 8.48 -22.66 1.20
CA ARG A 409 7.77 -23.26 0.07
C ARG A 409 8.78 -23.64 -1.01
N GLY A 410 8.62 -24.83 -1.58
CA GLY A 410 9.40 -25.22 -2.75
C GLY A 410 9.10 -24.30 -3.92
N SER A 411 10.12 -23.94 -4.69
CA SER A 411 9.97 -23.15 -5.92
C SER A 411 9.01 -23.88 -6.86
N GLN A 412 7.80 -23.34 -7.03
CA GLN A 412 6.95 -23.78 -8.13
C GLN A 412 7.57 -23.22 -9.41
N CYS A 413 8.15 -24.09 -10.23
CA CYS A 413 8.61 -23.75 -11.58
C CYS A 413 7.50 -23.01 -12.35
N SER A 414 7.78 -21.77 -12.75
CA SER A 414 7.29 -21.21 -14.00
C SER A 414 8.47 -20.53 -14.68
N GLU A 415 8.70 -20.85 -15.95
CA GLU A 415 9.88 -20.51 -16.76
C GLU A 415 10.09 -19.01 -17.05
N ASP A 416 9.43 -18.09 -16.34
CA ASP A 416 9.54 -16.66 -16.60
C ASP A 416 10.37 -15.93 -15.53
N LYS A 417 11.56 -15.51 -15.97
CA LYS A 417 12.60 -14.72 -15.29
C LYS A 417 13.14 -15.35 -14.00
N ALA A 418 14.38 -15.85 -14.09
CA ALA A 418 15.21 -16.34 -12.99
C ALA A 418 15.12 -15.46 -11.73
N THR A 419 14.18 -15.77 -10.85
CA THR A 419 14.12 -15.17 -9.53
C THR A 419 15.24 -15.82 -8.74
N LYS A 420 16.30 -15.06 -8.49
CA LYS A 420 17.46 -15.53 -7.74
C LYS A 420 16.98 -15.86 -6.32
N SER A 421 16.90 -17.16 -6.00
CA SER A 421 16.56 -17.64 -4.67
C SER A 421 17.81 -17.67 -3.81
N TYR A 422 17.71 -17.20 -2.57
CA TYR A 422 18.82 -17.15 -1.63
C TYR A 422 18.68 -18.22 -0.54
N ASP A 423 19.80 -18.80 -0.11
CA ASP A 423 19.81 -19.71 1.04
C ASP A 423 19.49 -18.92 2.32
N LEU A 424 18.40 -19.31 3.00
CA LEU A 424 17.95 -18.62 4.21
C LEU A 424 18.34 -19.39 5.47
N GLN A 425 18.57 -18.65 6.55
CA GLN A 425 18.79 -19.20 7.89
C GLN A 425 18.04 -18.39 8.93
N VAL A 426 17.55 -19.07 9.96
CA VAL A 426 16.94 -18.45 11.14
C VAL A 426 18.00 -18.37 12.23
N ILE A 427 18.09 -17.21 12.90
CA ILE A 427 19.00 -17.00 14.03
C ILE A 427 18.17 -16.82 15.30
N LEU A 428 18.32 -17.73 16.25
CA LEU A 428 17.65 -17.62 17.55
C LEU A 428 18.35 -16.56 18.41
N LYS A 429 17.69 -15.44 18.68
CA LYS A 429 18.29 -14.27 19.39
C LYS A 429 18.90 -14.62 20.76
N GLY A 430 18.29 -15.55 21.50
CA GLY A 430 18.76 -15.94 22.84
C GLY A 430 19.99 -16.87 22.84
N SER A 431 20.12 -17.75 21.84
CA SER A 431 21.21 -18.74 21.79
C SER A 431 22.24 -18.46 20.69
N GLY A 432 21.93 -17.56 19.75
CA GLY A 432 22.71 -17.32 18.53
C GLY A 432 22.70 -18.50 17.54
N SER A 433 21.94 -19.56 17.82
CA SER A 433 21.88 -20.76 16.99
C SER A 433 21.36 -20.42 15.60
N LYS A 434 22.06 -20.90 14.57
CA LYS A 434 21.70 -20.71 13.16
C LYS A 434 21.09 -22.00 12.64
N ILE A 435 19.86 -21.92 12.12
CA ILE A 435 19.12 -23.05 11.58
C ILE A 435 18.89 -22.78 10.10
N PRO A 436 19.44 -23.58 9.17
CA PRO A 436 19.17 -23.41 7.75
C PRO A 436 17.70 -23.73 7.44
N LEU A 437 17.07 -22.90 6.60
CA LEU A 437 15.73 -23.16 6.08
C LEU A 437 15.85 -23.91 4.77
N LEU A 438 15.38 -25.16 4.76
CA LEU A 438 15.37 -26.02 3.57
C LEU A 438 13.92 -26.20 3.08
N PRO A 439 13.66 -26.17 1.77
CA PRO A 439 12.31 -26.34 1.25
C PRO A 439 11.67 -27.65 1.73
N GLY A 440 10.44 -27.58 2.25
CA GLY A 440 9.70 -28.74 2.76
C GLY A 440 10.17 -29.29 4.12
N VAL A 441 11.16 -28.66 4.76
CA VAL A 441 11.56 -28.92 6.15
C VAL A 441 10.92 -27.85 7.04
N THR A 442 10.40 -28.26 8.20
CA THR A 442 9.64 -27.41 9.15
C THR A 442 10.45 -27.09 10.39
#